data_AF-A0A968ZKC7-F1
#
_entry.id   AF-A0A968ZKC7-F1
#
_cell.length_a   1.000
_cell.length_b   1.000
_cell.length_c   1.000
_cell.angle_alpha   90.00
_cell.angle_beta   90.00
_cell.angle_gamma   90.00
#
_symmetry.space_group_name_H-M   'P 1'
#
loop_
_entity.id
_entity.type
_entity.pdbx_description
1 polymer ?
#
loop_
_entity_poly.entity_id
_entity_poly.type
_entity_poly.pdbx_seq_one_letter_code
_entity_poly.pdbx_strand_id
1 'polypeptide(L)'
;MSRSPGNLDTPLFSGKITVQGAKLQAAALEKPLTDLTGTIQLDRNLAVIPQLTAKVDQGQVLVQGNLPLFPDMAPPDRLLGVELANLNLKVQELYKGGVDGSLIVAGSLLEPELRGAIQLSKGKVQIANAASSPTSQEVQTDSLEPITPSPITFKDLKVQVGDKVVISQAPILSFVATGDLTLNGSVDQPVPAGMIRFRRGSINLITNRFSIDSRRDNYAEFDPRYGLDPYLNLGMKTTVTEVLQASTTNLNEFAELPTSGIGSVQSVRIQATVDGRASELLNDFAKVVSFESRPSRSPGQILALLGGGIDQSLRQGQIQQAGVNIVSSAALNSIQGAINDALGNRASFRAFPVLLPNQNNSDNSVLAFGTELGYDITDRFSVSILQILTGVEEPTLFNFNYEINDQIRARTSFSSAGEAVGVIEYRIRF
;
A
#
# COMPACT_ATOMS: atom_id res chain seq x y z
N MET A 1 31.54 56.93 -6.02
CA MET A 1 30.87 55.62 -6.12
C MET A 1 29.40 55.87 -6.49
N SER A 2 29.03 55.61 -7.74
CA SER A 2 27.67 55.84 -8.24
C SER A 2 26.73 54.78 -7.65
N ARG A 3 25.76 55.22 -6.86
CA ARG A 3 24.71 54.34 -6.32
C ARG A 3 23.66 54.17 -7.42
N SER A 4 23.59 52.99 -8.01
CA SER A 4 22.48 52.67 -8.92
C SER A 4 21.19 52.60 -8.09
N PRO A 5 20.18 53.45 -8.35
CA PRO A 5 18.89 53.30 -7.69
C PRO A 5 18.23 51.98 -8.12
N GLY A 6 17.50 51.33 -7.21
CA GLY A 6 16.70 50.15 -7.57
C GLY A 6 15.72 50.48 -8.69
N ASN A 7 15.37 49.49 -9.51
CA ASN A 7 14.33 49.61 -10.52
C ASN A 7 13.00 49.03 -10.00
N LEU A 8 11.91 49.23 -10.75
CA LEU A 8 10.57 48.75 -10.38
C LEU A 8 10.50 47.23 -10.22
N ASP A 9 11.38 46.49 -10.90
CA ASP A 9 11.43 45.02 -10.87
C ASP A 9 12.24 44.47 -9.69
N THR A 10 13.17 45.26 -9.14
CA THR A 10 14.04 44.91 -7.99
C THR A 10 14.17 46.08 -7.00
N PRO A 11 13.06 46.51 -6.37
CA PRO A 11 13.09 47.58 -5.39
C PRO A 11 14.00 47.23 -4.20
N LEU A 12 14.74 48.23 -3.71
CA LEU A 12 15.63 48.07 -2.56
C LEU A 12 14.83 48.30 -1.27
N PHE A 13 14.79 47.30 -0.39
CA PHE A 13 14.14 47.38 0.92
C PHE A 13 15.17 47.54 2.03
N SER A 14 14.87 48.31 3.06
CA SER A 14 15.73 48.36 4.25
C SER A 14 14.89 48.51 5.49
N GLY A 15 15.13 47.65 6.48
CA GLY A 15 14.34 47.66 7.71
C GLY A 15 14.58 46.45 8.60
N LYS A 16 13.89 46.43 9.74
CA LYS A 16 13.94 45.34 10.71
C LYS A 16 12.52 44.93 11.08
N ILE A 17 12.24 43.64 10.93
CA ILE A 17 10.99 43.00 11.34
C ILE A 17 11.30 42.19 12.60
N THR A 18 10.55 42.42 13.67
CA THR A 18 10.64 41.62 14.91
C THR A 18 9.32 40.90 15.11
N VAL A 19 9.38 39.59 15.31
CA VAL A 19 8.21 38.73 15.53
C VAL A 19 8.33 38.14 16.93
N GLN A 20 7.25 38.17 17.70
CA GLN A 20 7.22 37.65 19.07
C GLN A 20 5.94 36.85 19.31
N GLY A 21 6.08 35.53 19.47
CA GLY A 21 4.96 34.64 19.78
C GLY A 21 3.88 34.55 18.70
N ALA A 22 4.21 34.81 17.44
CA ALA A 22 3.21 34.80 16.37
C ALA A 22 2.81 33.37 15.98
N LYS A 23 1.66 33.26 15.30
CA LYS A 23 1.21 32.02 14.66
C LYS A 23 1.27 32.19 13.14
N LEU A 24 1.79 31.19 12.44
CA LEU A 24 1.86 31.16 10.98
C LEU A 24 1.16 29.91 10.48
N GLN A 25 0.06 30.08 9.75
CA GLN A 25 -0.64 28.99 9.09
C GLN A 25 -0.12 28.87 7.65
N ALA A 26 0.68 27.84 7.36
CA ALA A 26 1.08 27.54 5.99
C ALA A 26 -0.07 26.82 5.27
N ALA A 27 -0.28 27.12 3.99
CA ALA A 27 -1.37 26.53 3.21
C ALA A 27 -1.31 24.99 3.18
N ALA A 28 -0.10 24.42 3.04
CA ALA A 28 0.08 22.97 2.98
C ALA A 28 -0.08 22.24 4.33
N LEU A 29 0.00 22.95 5.46
CA LEU A 29 -0.06 22.34 6.79
C LEU A 29 -1.47 22.42 7.35
N GLU A 30 -1.92 21.39 8.04
CA GLU A 30 -3.20 21.45 8.76
C GLU A 30 -3.10 22.15 10.12
N LYS A 31 -1.90 22.18 10.71
CA LYS A 31 -1.63 22.85 11.98
C LYS A 31 -0.71 24.04 11.76
N PRO A 32 -0.91 25.16 12.47
CA PRO A 32 -0.04 26.30 12.34
C PRO A 32 1.30 26.06 13.04
N LEU A 33 2.33 26.76 12.57
CA LEU A 33 3.52 27.06 13.34
C LEU A 33 3.14 28.02 14.47
N THR A 34 3.54 27.72 15.70
CA THR A 34 3.29 28.55 16.89
C THR A 34 4.58 29.06 17.49
N ASP A 35 4.47 30.02 18.43
CA ASP A 35 5.61 30.63 19.12
C ASP A 35 6.67 31.20 18.18
N LEU A 36 6.27 31.63 16.98
CA LEU A 36 7.19 32.19 15.99
C LEU A 36 7.85 33.45 16.55
N THR A 37 9.16 33.38 16.78
CA THR A 37 9.91 34.42 17.49
C THR A 37 11.28 34.61 16.85
N GLY A 38 11.64 35.85 16.55
CA GLY A 38 12.92 36.17 15.92
C GLY A 38 12.97 37.55 15.29
N THR A 39 14.05 37.80 14.57
CA THR A 39 14.26 39.05 13.83
C THR A 39 14.64 38.74 12.39
N ILE A 40 14.06 39.49 11.46
CA ILE A 40 14.45 39.53 10.04
C ILE A 40 14.94 40.94 9.74
N GLN A 41 16.16 41.06 9.23
CA GLN A 41 16.71 42.32 8.75
C GLN A 41 16.65 42.32 7.23
N LEU A 42 16.05 43.35 6.64
CA LEU A 42 16.10 43.57 5.21
C LEU A 42 17.27 44.52 4.93
N ASP A 43 18.28 44.05 4.22
CA ASP A 43 19.39 44.85 3.70
C ASP A 43 19.33 44.84 2.17
N ARG A 44 18.75 45.91 1.61
CA ARG A 44 18.44 46.08 0.20
C ARG A 44 17.60 44.92 -0.34
N ASN A 45 18.24 43.97 -1.00
CA ASN A 45 17.57 42.84 -1.64
C ASN A 45 17.85 41.52 -0.91
N LEU A 46 18.34 41.57 0.32
CA LEU A 46 18.70 40.41 1.12
C LEU A 46 17.92 40.42 2.43
N ALA A 47 17.21 39.32 2.70
CA ALA A 47 16.71 39.03 4.04
C ALA A 47 17.80 38.33 4.84
N VAL A 48 18.26 38.96 5.92
CA VAL A 48 19.23 38.43 6.89
C VAL A 48 18.47 37.99 8.12
N ILE A 49 18.56 36.70 8.44
CA ILE A 49 17.85 36.06 9.55
C ILE A 49 18.89 35.52 10.53
N PRO A 50 19.26 36.27 11.58
CA PRO A 50 20.20 35.78 12.59
C PRO A 50 19.66 34.53 13.28
N GLN A 51 18.38 34.57 13.64
CA GLN A 51 17.65 33.46 14.22
C GLN A 51 16.15 33.72 14.18
N LEU A 52 15.40 32.72 13.73
CA LEU A 52 13.96 32.65 13.83
C LEU A 52 13.58 31.24 14.27
N THR A 53 12.76 31.13 15.32
CA THR A 53 12.32 29.84 15.87
C THR A 53 10.81 29.74 15.85
N ALA A 54 10.30 28.55 15.59
CA ALA A 54 8.87 28.23 15.71
C ALA A 54 8.68 26.81 16.27
N LYS A 55 7.46 26.49 16.66
CA LYS A 55 7.07 25.15 17.11
C LYS A 55 5.94 24.58 16.26
N VAL A 56 5.92 23.26 16.12
CA VAL A 56 4.76 22.50 15.64
C VAL A 56 4.53 21.35 16.60
N ASP A 57 3.38 21.35 17.28
CA ASP A 57 3.13 20.46 18.42
C ASP A 57 4.26 20.54 19.48
N GLN A 58 5.08 19.49 19.60
CA GLN A 58 6.22 19.42 20.51
C GLN A 58 7.58 19.63 19.80
N GLY A 59 7.57 19.70 18.47
CA GLY A 59 8.77 19.86 17.66
C GLY A 59 9.16 21.32 17.47
N GLN A 60 10.40 21.53 17.04
CA GLN A 60 10.98 22.85 16.84
C GLN A 60 11.50 23.03 15.40
N VAL A 61 11.28 24.22 14.86
CA VAL A 61 11.89 24.70 13.61
C VAL A 61 12.85 25.83 13.96
N LEU A 62 14.07 25.77 13.44
CA LEU A 62 15.07 26.82 13.54
C LEU A 62 15.48 27.28 12.14
N VAL A 63 15.42 28.58 11.90
CA VAL A 63 15.77 29.19 10.62
C VAL A 63 16.89 30.21 10.85
N GLN A 64 17.97 30.11 10.06
CA GLN A 64 19.13 31.01 10.16
C GLN A 64 19.83 31.17 8.81
N GLY A 65 20.37 32.35 8.55
CA GLY A 65 21.11 32.65 7.31
C GLY A 65 20.40 33.70 6.48
N ASN A 66 20.73 33.75 5.19
CA ASN A 66 20.33 34.84 4.33
C ASN A 66 19.59 34.33 3.09
N LEU A 67 18.57 35.06 2.65
CA LEU A 67 17.76 34.74 1.47
C LEU A 67 17.61 35.98 0.57
N PRO A 68 18.08 35.94 -0.69
CA PRO A 68 17.79 36.98 -1.67
C PRO A 68 16.28 37.14 -1.89
N LEU A 69 15.82 38.37 -2.09
CA LEU A 69 14.38 38.65 -2.27
C LEU A 69 13.91 38.42 -3.70
N PHE A 70 14.78 38.62 -4.70
CA PHE A 70 14.45 38.46 -6.12
C PHE A 70 15.41 37.49 -6.83
N PRO A 71 15.02 36.94 -7.99
CA PRO A 71 15.86 36.07 -8.80
C PRO A 71 17.16 36.73 -9.31
N ASP A 72 18.04 35.92 -9.90
CA ASP A 72 19.30 36.34 -10.55
C ASP A 72 20.28 37.16 -9.70
N MET A 73 20.14 37.07 -8.37
CA MET A 73 21.10 37.65 -7.44
C MET A 73 22.27 36.72 -7.16
N ALA A 74 23.42 37.32 -6.86
CA ALA A 74 24.55 36.58 -6.35
C ALA A 74 24.16 35.83 -5.06
N PRO A 75 24.53 34.54 -4.92
CA PRO A 75 24.29 33.80 -3.69
C PRO A 75 24.93 34.49 -2.49
N PRO A 76 24.27 34.56 -1.32
CA PRO A 76 24.85 35.14 -0.13
C PRO A 76 25.93 34.22 0.48
N ASP A 77 26.82 34.81 1.28
CA ASP A 77 27.89 34.08 1.99
C ASP A 77 27.37 32.95 2.88
N ARG A 78 26.16 33.11 3.43
CA ARG A 78 25.45 32.11 4.24
C ARG A 78 24.03 31.94 3.70
N LEU A 79 23.78 30.81 3.04
CA LEU A 79 22.44 30.40 2.61
C LEU A 79 21.50 30.21 3.82
N LEU A 80 20.21 30.32 3.55
CA LEU A 80 19.18 30.12 4.56
C LEU A 80 19.08 28.63 4.91
N GLY A 81 19.50 28.26 6.12
CA GLY A 81 19.34 26.94 6.70
C GLY A 81 18.05 26.83 7.51
N VAL A 82 17.41 25.66 7.44
CA VAL A 82 16.21 25.32 8.21
C VAL A 82 16.43 23.96 8.87
N GLU A 83 16.48 23.94 10.19
CA GLU A 83 16.57 22.72 10.99
C GLU A 83 15.19 22.32 11.50
N LEU A 84 14.85 21.05 11.33
CA LEU A 84 13.59 20.42 11.72
C LEU A 84 13.90 19.38 12.79
N ALA A 85 13.42 19.59 14.02
CA ALA A 85 13.70 18.71 15.14
C ALA A 85 12.39 18.21 15.78
N ASN A 86 12.19 16.89 15.74
CA ASN A 86 11.07 16.16 16.33
C ASN A 86 9.69 16.70 15.89
N LEU A 87 9.55 17.07 14.60
CA LEU A 87 8.28 17.60 14.11
C LEU A 87 7.28 16.46 13.96
N ASN A 88 6.01 16.74 14.25
CA ASN A 88 4.89 15.88 13.88
C ASN A 88 4.01 16.65 12.89
N LEU A 89 4.27 16.46 11.60
CA LEU A 89 3.62 17.22 10.55
C LEU A 89 2.35 16.52 10.07
N LYS A 90 1.38 17.33 9.68
CA LYS A 90 0.22 16.90 8.91
C LYS A 90 0.11 17.82 7.69
N VAL A 91 0.60 17.30 6.57
CA VAL A 91 0.55 17.92 5.24
C VAL A 91 -0.71 17.44 4.56
N GLN A 92 -1.53 18.38 4.09
CA GLN A 92 -2.82 18.08 3.48
C GLN A 92 -2.67 17.05 2.37
N GLU A 93 -3.47 15.99 2.44
CA GLU A 93 -3.58 14.91 1.45
C GLU A 93 -2.30 14.10 1.13
N LEU A 94 -1.16 14.44 1.74
CA LEU A 94 0.14 13.88 1.39
C LEU A 94 0.79 13.06 2.51
N TYR A 95 0.91 13.63 3.71
CA TYR A 95 1.70 13.02 4.78
C TYR A 95 1.22 13.39 6.18
N LYS A 96 1.22 12.41 7.08
CA LYS A 96 1.05 12.63 8.52
C LYS A 96 2.08 11.82 9.30
N GLY A 97 2.96 12.45 10.06
CA GLY A 97 3.93 11.73 10.90
C GLY A 97 5.15 12.55 11.31
N GLY A 98 6.15 11.84 11.82
CA GLY A 98 7.42 12.41 12.26
C GLY A 98 8.24 12.95 11.10
N VAL A 99 8.85 14.13 11.27
CA VAL A 99 9.81 14.73 10.34
C VAL A 99 11.00 15.31 11.11
N ASP A 100 12.19 14.89 10.73
CA ASP A 100 13.46 15.42 11.19
C ASP A 100 14.31 15.76 9.96
N GLY A 101 15.21 16.74 10.06
CA GLY A 101 16.12 17.03 8.96
C GLY A 101 16.72 18.42 8.97
N SER A 102 17.58 18.64 7.99
CA SER A 102 18.24 19.90 7.72
C SER A 102 18.02 20.24 6.25
N LEU A 103 17.42 21.40 6.02
CA LEU A 103 17.13 21.94 4.70
C LEU A 103 17.97 23.19 4.45
N ILE A 104 18.32 23.41 3.19
CA ILE A 104 18.90 24.65 2.71
C ILE A 104 17.92 25.23 1.69
N VAL A 105 17.55 26.50 1.88
CA VAL A 105 16.79 27.28 0.91
C VAL A 105 17.78 28.14 0.14
N ALA A 106 18.05 27.74 -1.09
CA ALA A 106 18.84 28.49 -2.06
C ALA A 106 17.90 29.28 -3.00
N GLY A 107 18.48 29.97 -4.00
CA GLY A 107 17.72 30.81 -4.92
C GLY A 107 17.27 32.10 -4.25
N SER A 108 15.98 32.44 -4.39
CA SER A 108 15.40 33.67 -3.84
C SER A 108 14.04 33.41 -3.18
N LEU A 109 13.46 34.43 -2.55
CA LEU A 109 12.12 34.35 -1.96
C LEU A 109 11.03 34.08 -3.01
N LEU A 110 11.22 34.54 -4.25
CA LEU A 110 10.27 34.34 -5.35
C LEU A 110 10.50 33.02 -6.10
N GLU A 111 11.74 32.52 -6.13
CA GLU A 111 12.12 31.26 -6.77
C GLU A 111 12.99 30.44 -5.82
N PRO A 112 12.41 29.87 -4.75
CA PRO A 112 13.17 29.13 -3.76
C PRO A 112 13.51 27.73 -4.27
N GLU A 113 14.75 27.33 -4.02
CA GLU A 113 15.26 26.00 -4.36
C GLU A 113 15.62 25.26 -3.06
N LEU A 114 14.89 24.20 -2.75
CA LEU A 114 15.05 23.41 -1.54
C LEU A 114 16.04 22.26 -1.75
N ARG A 115 17.03 22.19 -0.85
CA ARG A 115 18.05 21.13 -0.80
C ARG A 115 18.15 20.58 0.61
N GLY A 116 18.96 19.53 0.79
CA GLY A 116 19.31 19.00 2.11
C GLY A 116 18.80 17.58 2.30
N ALA A 117 18.46 17.23 3.53
CA ALA A 117 17.97 15.90 3.88
C ALA A 117 16.84 15.95 4.90
N ILE A 118 15.78 15.18 4.64
CA ILE A 118 14.67 14.95 5.57
C ILE A 118 14.49 13.45 5.82
N GLN A 119 14.09 13.12 7.03
CA GLN A 119 13.72 11.78 7.45
C GLN A 119 12.25 11.77 7.85
N LEU A 120 11.48 10.87 7.25
CA LEU A 120 10.09 10.58 7.60
C LEU A 120 10.06 9.39 8.55
N SER A 121 9.32 9.47 9.64
CA SER A 121 9.22 8.37 10.61
C SER A 121 7.82 8.24 11.21
N LYS A 122 7.42 7.00 11.56
CA LYS A 122 6.16 6.71 12.27
C LYS A 122 4.94 7.41 11.65
N GLY A 123 4.89 7.44 10.33
CA GLY A 123 3.96 8.27 9.56
C GLY A 123 3.13 7.50 8.56
N LYS A 124 2.22 8.21 7.91
CA LYS A 124 1.37 7.73 6.82
C LYS A 124 1.53 8.66 5.62
N VAL A 125 2.01 8.13 4.50
CA VAL A 125 2.00 8.76 3.18
C VAL A 125 0.71 8.35 2.47
N GLN A 126 0.02 9.31 1.89
CA GLN A 126 -1.22 9.08 1.16
C GLN A 126 -0.98 9.26 -0.34
N ILE A 127 -1.32 8.24 -1.12
CA ILE A 127 -1.30 8.32 -2.58
C ILE A 127 -2.63 8.93 -3.03
N ALA A 128 -2.56 9.97 -3.85
CA ALA A 128 -3.74 10.59 -4.44
C ALA A 128 -4.50 9.58 -5.31
N ASN A 129 -5.83 9.63 -5.27
CA ASN A 129 -6.63 8.75 -6.10
C ASN A 129 -6.61 9.28 -7.54
N ALA A 130 -6.19 8.47 -8.52
CA ALA A 130 -6.23 8.88 -9.93
C ALA A 130 -7.67 9.13 -10.43
N ALA A 131 -8.68 8.55 -9.74
CA ALA A 131 -10.10 8.84 -9.99
C ALA A 131 -10.55 10.25 -9.54
N SER A 132 -9.67 11.02 -8.88
CA SER A 132 -9.87 12.44 -8.54
C SER A 132 -9.03 13.39 -9.39
N SER A 133 -8.31 12.90 -10.41
CA SER A 133 -7.93 13.78 -11.52
C SER A 133 -9.19 14.03 -12.34
N PRO A 134 -9.58 15.29 -12.61
CA PRO A 134 -10.74 15.57 -13.45
C PRO A 134 -10.46 14.94 -14.80
N THR A 135 -11.14 13.82 -15.07
CA THR A 135 -11.35 13.36 -16.43
C THR A 135 -11.89 14.56 -17.17
N SER A 136 -11.33 14.85 -18.35
CA SER A 136 -11.72 15.93 -19.25
C SER A 136 -13.22 15.86 -19.56
N GLN A 137 -14.05 16.29 -18.63
CA GLN A 137 -15.46 16.53 -18.80
C GLN A 137 -15.59 18.00 -19.15
N GLU A 138 -16.32 18.25 -20.22
CA GLU A 138 -16.57 19.54 -20.82
C GLU A 138 -16.88 20.60 -19.75
N VAL A 139 -16.15 21.71 -19.87
CA VAL A 139 -16.16 22.85 -18.96
C VAL A 139 -17.56 23.43 -18.86
N GLN A 140 -18.23 23.27 -17.71
CA GLN A 140 -19.19 24.26 -17.23
C GLN A 140 -18.40 25.32 -16.45
N THR A 141 -18.34 26.51 -17.04
CA THR A 141 -17.72 27.71 -16.50
C THR A 141 -18.49 28.20 -15.28
N ASP A 142 -18.04 27.84 -14.08
CA ASP A 142 -18.22 28.68 -12.91
C ASP A 142 -16.94 28.65 -12.05
N SER A 143 -16.22 29.77 -12.07
CA SER A 143 -15.00 30.10 -11.30
C SER A 143 -13.95 28.99 -11.14
N LEU A 144 -13.21 28.68 -12.20
CA LEU A 144 -11.88 28.07 -12.07
C LEU A 144 -10.88 29.18 -11.76
N GLU A 145 -10.48 29.36 -10.50
CA GLU A 145 -9.26 30.10 -10.23
C GLU A 145 -8.10 29.41 -10.97
N PRO A 146 -7.30 30.12 -11.78
CA PRO A 146 -6.15 29.52 -12.43
C PRO A 146 -5.19 29.00 -11.36
N ILE A 147 -4.98 27.68 -11.35
CA ILE A 147 -3.98 27.02 -10.51
C ILE A 147 -2.62 27.59 -10.92
N THR A 148 -2.11 28.54 -10.15
CA THR A 148 -0.79 29.11 -10.41
C THR A 148 0.24 28.12 -9.85
N PRO A 149 1.12 27.55 -10.68
CA PRO A 149 2.09 26.58 -10.22
C PRO A 149 3.00 27.19 -9.14
N SER A 150 3.34 26.39 -8.14
CA SER A 150 4.25 26.77 -7.09
C SER A 150 5.64 27.04 -7.67
N PRO A 151 6.29 28.18 -7.32
CA PRO A 151 7.64 28.47 -7.79
C PRO A 151 8.72 27.65 -7.07
N ILE A 152 8.34 26.83 -6.08
CA ILE A 152 9.27 26.06 -5.27
C ILE A 152 9.79 24.86 -6.07
N THR A 153 11.11 24.68 -6.05
CA THR A 153 11.78 23.54 -6.68
C THR A 153 12.61 22.76 -5.68
N PHE A 154 12.84 21.48 -5.96
CA PHE A 154 13.79 20.62 -5.28
C PHE A 154 15.07 20.52 -6.11
N LYS A 155 16.21 20.50 -5.41
CA LYS A 155 17.50 20.13 -5.98
C LYS A 155 18.29 19.25 -5.04
N ASP A 156 18.48 18.01 -5.45
CA ASP A 156 19.15 16.96 -4.68
C ASP A 156 18.61 16.85 -3.24
N LEU A 157 17.31 17.07 -3.05
CA LEU A 157 16.68 16.92 -1.75
C LEU A 157 16.60 15.43 -1.41
N LYS A 158 17.31 15.02 -0.37
CA LYS A 158 17.30 13.62 0.11
C LYS A 158 16.12 13.40 1.04
N VAL A 159 15.32 12.38 0.74
CA VAL A 159 14.18 11.97 1.55
C VAL A 159 14.40 10.53 1.97
N GLN A 160 14.61 10.34 3.27
CA GLN A 160 14.69 9.01 3.86
C GLN A 160 13.32 8.62 4.43
N VAL A 161 12.76 7.53 3.92
CA VAL A 161 11.60 6.87 4.49
C VAL A 161 12.09 5.90 5.56
N GLY A 162 12.00 6.34 6.81
CA GLY A 162 12.46 5.60 7.98
C GLY A 162 11.44 4.60 8.52
N ASP A 163 11.64 4.19 9.76
CA ASP A 163 10.85 3.13 10.38
C ASP A 163 9.37 3.48 10.54
N LYS A 164 8.53 2.46 10.29
CA LYS A 164 7.07 2.51 10.50
C LYS A 164 6.37 3.60 9.69
N VAL A 165 6.89 3.93 8.51
CA VAL A 165 6.14 4.73 7.53
C VAL A 165 5.22 3.82 6.73
N VAL A 166 3.96 4.21 6.62
CA VAL A 166 2.93 3.48 5.88
C VAL A 166 2.57 4.25 4.62
N ILE A 167 2.79 3.68 3.45
CA ILE A 167 2.27 4.20 2.17
C ILE A 167 0.89 3.61 1.97
N SER A 168 -0.10 4.44 1.65
CA SER A 168 -1.49 4.01 1.63
C SER A 168 -2.32 4.73 0.58
N GLN A 169 -3.28 3.99 0.02
CA GLN A 169 -4.35 4.51 -0.81
C GLN A 169 -5.61 3.82 -0.32
N ALA A 170 -6.41 4.46 0.53
CA ALA A 170 -7.60 3.82 1.07
C ALA A 170 -8.72 3.76 0.00
N PRO A 171 -9.47 2.64 -0.12
CA PRO A 171 -9.36 1.37 0.60
C PRO A 171 -8.49 0.32 -0.14
N ILE A 172 -7.69 0.73 -1.12
CA ILE A 172 -6.99 -0.14 -2.07
C ILE A 172 -5.76 -0.81 -1.44
N LEU A 173 -4.83 -0.05 -0.86
CA LEU A 173 -3.56 -0.58 -0.36
C LEU A 173 -3.06 0.10 0.91
N SER A 174 -2.24 -0.63 1.66
CA SER A 174 -1.51 -0.15 2.83
C SER A 174 -0.22 -0.95 2.99
N PHE A 175 0.93 -0.33 2.78
CA PHE A 175 2.25 -0.95 2.83
C PHE A 175 3.16 -0.25 3.84
N VAL A 176 3.84 -1.04 4.68
CA VAL A 176 4.92 -0.53 5.52
C VAL A 176 6.17 -0.43 4.66
N ALA A 177 6.69 0.78 4.53
CA ALA A 177 7.73 1.13 3.58
C ALA A 177 8.98 1.68 4.27
N THR A 178 10.13 1.45 3.65
CA THR A 178 11.44 2.01 4.03
C THR A 178 12.24 2.28 2.77
N GLY A 179 13.09 3.30 2.74
CA GLY A 179 13.94 3.54 1.59
C GLY A 179 14.46 4.96 1.50
N ASP A 180 15.13 5.26 0.40
CA ASP A 180 15.78 6.55 0.18
C ASP A 180 15.43 7.06 -1.21
N LEU A 181 15.07 8.33 -1.29
CA LEU A 181 14.76 9.05 -2.52
C LEU A 181 15.60 10.32 -2.59
N THR A 182 15.98 10.71 -3.79
CA THR A 182 16.48 12.05 -4.11
C THR A 182 15.44 12.73 -4.99
N LEU A 183 14.99 13.92 -4.60
CA LEU A 183 13.97 14.68 -5.31
C LEU A 183 14.61 15.87 -6.03
N ASN A 184 14.22 16.05 -7.29
CA ASN A 184 14.55 17.18 -8.14
C ASN A 184 13.27 17.74 -8.79
N GLY A 185 13.33 18.91 -9.44
CA GLY A 185 12.21 19.47 -10.20
C GLY A 185 11.24 20.30 -9.37
N SER A 186 10.07 20.65 -9.92
CA SER A 186 9.06 21.44 -9.19
C SER A 186 8.43 20.63 -8.06
N VAL A 187 8.01 21.29 -6.98
CA VAL A 187 7.22 20.64 -5.91
C VAL A 187 5.89 20.07 -6.41
N ASP A 188 5.31 20.66 -7.45
CA ASP A 188 4.04 20.20 -8.05
C ASP A 188 4.25 19.00 -8.99
N GLN A 189 5.45 18.86 -9.54
CA GLN A 189 5.83 17.76 -10.43
C GLN A 189 7.26 17.29 -10.13
N PRO A 190 7.48 16.62 -8.99
CA PRO A 190 8.81 16.20 -8.58
C PRO A 190 9.32 15.06 -9.47
N VAL A 191 10.63 15.01 -9.63
CA VAL A 191 11.38 13.99 -10.36
C VAL A 191 12.20 13.20 -9.33
N PRO A 192 11.67 12.07 -8.83
CA PRO A 192 12.35 11.23 -7.86
C PRO A 192 13.38 10.31 -8.50
N ALA A 193 14.43 9.98 -7.73
CA ALA A 193 15.38 8.93 -8.00
C ALA A 193 15.60 8.10 -6.73
N GLY A 194 15.62 6.78 -6.82
CA GLY A 194 15.94 5.91 -5.69
C GLY A 194 14.95 4.77 -5.52
N MET A 195 14.87 4.21 -4.31
CA MET A 195 14.14 2.97 -4.09
C MET A 195 13.40 2.96 -2.77
N ILE A 196 12.13 2.55 -2.82
CA ILE A 196 11.29 2.26 -1.67
C ILE A 196 11.06 0.76 -1.58
N ARG A 197 11.28 0.16 -0.42
CA ARG A 197 11.04 -1.25 -0.14
C ARG A 197 9.80 -1.43 0.72
N PHE A 198 9.02 -2.46 0.42
CA PHE A 198 7.81 -2.82 1.14
C PHE A 198 8.07 -4.05 1.99
N ARG A 199 8.05 -3.90 3.31
CA ARG A 199 8.32 -5.02 4.22
C ARG A 199 7.10 -5.86 4.50
N ARG A 200 5.94 -5.19 4.58
CA ARG A 200 4.66 -5.76 4.99
C ARG A 200 3.52 -4.94 4.40
N GLY A 201 2.33 -5.50 4.49
CA GLY A 201 1.09 -4.82 4.17
C GLY A 201 0.30 -5.60 3.14
N SER A 202 -0.69 -4.94 2.55
CA SER A 202 -1.67 -5.61 1.72
C SER A 202 -2.27 -4.70 0.67
N ILE A 203 -2.76 -5.33 -0.39
CA ILE A 203 -3.57 -4.71 -1.42
C ILE A 203 -4.86 -5.52 -1.59
N ASN A 204 -5.97 -4.82 -1.78
CA ASN A 204 -7.24 -5.42 -2.15
C ASN A 204 -7.30 -5.50 -3.68
N LEU A 205 -7.31 -6.73 -4.21
CA LEU A 205 -7.43 -7.01 -5.64
C LEU A 205 -8.68 -7.85 -5.88
N ILE A 206 -9.55 -7.40 -6.80
CA ILE A 206 -10.82 -8.07 -7.12
C ILE A 206 -11.71 -8.13 -5.86
N THR A 207 -11.85 -9.31 -5.25
CA THR A 207 -12.60 -9.53 -4.00
C THR A 207 -11.70 -10.04 -2.86
N ASN A 208 -10.38 -10.16 -3.11
CA ASN A 208 -9.44 -10.79 -2.21
C ASN A 208 -8.38 -9.81 -1.72
N ARG A 209 -7.96 -9.99 -0.46
CA ARG A 209 -6.82 -9.26 0.12
C ARG A 209 -5.56 -10.08 -0.14
N PHE A 210 -4.62 -9.47 -0.85
CA PHE A 210 -3.27 -9.99 -1.05
C PHE A 210 -2.32 -9.34 -0.04
N SER A 211 -1.50 -10.15 0.62
CA SER A 211 -0.48 -9.68 1.56
C SER A 211 0.91 -9.78 0.93
N ILE A 212 1.78 -8.81 1.22
CA ILE A 212 3.19 -8.84 0.79
C ILE A 212 3.88 -10.11 1.30
N ASP A 213 4.54 -10.83 0.40
CA ASP A 213 5.44 -11.92 0.75
C ASP A 213 6.83 -11.37 1.06
N SER A 214 7.06 -11.06 2.33
CA SER A 214 8.32 -10.52 2.85
C SER A 214 9.58 -11.37 2.59
N ARG A 215 9.43 -12.61 2.14
CA ARG A 215 10.57 -13.49 1.78
C ARG A 215 11.18 -13.09 0.45
N ARG A 216 10.47 -12.30 -0.36
CA ARG A 216 10.92 -11.73 -1.62
C ARG A 216 11.43 -10.31 -1.40
N ASP A 217 12.28 -9.83 -2.29
CA ASP A 217 12.51 -8.40 -2.38
C ASP A 217 11.24 -7.77 -2.98
N ASN A 218 10.71 -6.76 -2.29
CA ASN A 218 9.49 -6.08 -2.69
C ASN A 218 9.80 -4.59 -2.72
N TYR A 219 9.77 -3.98 -3.89
CA TYR A 219 10.20 -2.59 -4.04
C TYR A 219 9.49 -1.83 -5.16
N ALA A 220 9.56 -0.51 -5.04
CA ALA A 220 9.31 0.46 -6.08
C ALA A 220 10.62 1.22 -6.34
N GLU A 221 11.11 1.18 -7.58
CA GLU A 221 12.31 1.87 -8.02
C GLU A 221 11.93 3.06 -8.90
N PHE A 222 12.37 4.23 -8.51
CA PHE A 222 12.16 5.48 -9.23
C PHE A 222 13.40 5.80 -10.06
N ASP A 223 13.21 5.83 -11.37
CA ASP A 223 14.19 6.31 -12.34
C ASP A 223 13.72 7.68 -12.84
N PRO A 224 14.56 8.73 -12.77
CA PRO A 224 14.21 10.08 -13.21
C PRO A 224 13.61 10.16 -14.62
N ARG A 225 13.99 9.23 -15.51
CA ARG A 225 13.51 9.17 -16.90
C ARG A 225 12.02 8.87 -17.00
N TYR A 226 11.41 8.30 -15.96
CA TYR A 226 9.99 7.92 -15.91
C TYR A 226 9.19 8.76 -14.88
N GLY A 227 9.80 9.79 -14.28
CA GLY A 227 9.12 10.69 -13.34
C GLY A 227 8.50 9.93 -12.15
N LEU A 228 7.18 10.07 -11.98
CA LEU A 228 6.41 9.45 -10.88
C LEU A 228 5.90 8.03 -11.17
N ASP A 229 6.34 7.40 -12.26
CA ASP A 229 5.96 6.03 -12.65
C ASP A 229 7.08 5.03 -12.31
N PRO A 230 7.11 4.47 -11.08
CA PRO A 230 8.19 3.58 -10.66
C PRO A 230 8.09 2.21 -11.33
N TYR A 231 9.23 1.53 -11.43
CA TYR A 231 9.27 0.09 -11.65
C TYR A 231 8.90 -0.64 -10.36
N LEU A 232 7.98 -1.59 -10.44
CA LEU A 232 7.51 -2.38 -9.31
C LEU A 232 8.00 -3.81 -9.44
N ASN A 233 8.60 -4.34 -8.37
CA ASN A 233 8.79 -5.77 -8.17
C ASN A 233 8.10 -6.15 -6.88
N LEU A 234 6.95 -6.82 -6.96
CA LEU A 234 6.14 -7.20 -5.79
C LEU A 234 5.83 -8.68 -5.85
N GLY A 235 6.06 -9.39 -4.76
CA GLY A 235 5.54 -10.73 -4.53
C GLY A 235 4.49 -10.69 -3.45
N MET A 236 3.30 -11.18 -3.76
CA MET A 236 2.15 -11.15 -2.86
C MET A 236 1.48 -12.51 -2.80
N LYS A 237 0.76 -12.76 -1.71
CA LYS A 237 0.05 -14.02 -1.51
C LYS A 237 -1.36 -13.82 -0.96
N THR A 238 -2.24 -14.73 -1.32
CA THR A 238 -3.57 -14.90 -0.71
C THR A 238 -3.92 -16.39 -0.66
N THR A 239 -4.97 -16.74 0.08
CA THR A 239 -5.48 -18.11 0.15
C THR A 239 -6.98 -18.10 -0.05
N VAL A 240 -7.44 -18.87 -1.03
CA VAL A 240 -8.86 -18.99 -1.39
C VAL A 240 -9.37 -20.40 -1.14
N THR A 241 -10.68 -20.52 -0.95
CA THR A 241 -11.35 -21.81 -0.76
C THR A 241 -11.78 -22.35 -2.11
N GLU A 242 -11.54 -23.64 -2.34
CA GLU A 242 -12.10 -24.38 -3.46
C GLU A 242 -12.86 -25.58 -2.91
N VAL A 243 -14.06 -25.81 -3.46
CA VAL A 243 -14.84 -27.01 -3.17
C VAL A 243 -14.64 -28.00 -4.32
N LEU A 244 -14.03 -29.14 -4.03
CA LEU A 244 -13.90 -30.26 -4.94
C LEU A 244 -15.22 -31.03 -4.96
N GLN A 245 -15.89 -31.02 -6.12
CA GLN A 245 -16.92 -32.01 -6.41
C GLN A 245 -16.24 -33.25 -6.96
N ALA A 246 -16.45 -34.40 -6.32
CA ALA A 246 -15.97 -35.67 -6.84
C ALA A 246 -16.76 -36.03 -8.11
N SER A 247 -16.19 -35.78 -9.29
CA SER A 247 -16.68 -36.39 -10.53
C SER A 247 -16.05 -37.77 -10.66
N THR A 248 -16.76 -38.80 -10.22
CA THR A 248 -16.34 -40.19 -10.40
C THR A 248 -16.43 -40.56 -11.88
N THR A 249 -15.29 -40.71 -12.56
CA THR A 249 -15.22 -41.58 -13.74
C THR A 249 -14.84 -42.96 -13.22
N ASN A 250 -15.85 -43.79 -12.97
CA ASN A 250 -15.66 -45.14 -12.42
C ASN A 250 -14.85 -45.99 -13.41
N LEU A 251 -13.59 -46.24 -13.09
CA LEU A 251 -12.78 -47.30 -13.71
C LEU A 251 -12.51 -48.46 -12.75
N ASN A 252 -12.96 -48.40 -11.50
CA ASN A 252 -12.95 -49.51 -10.54
C ASN A 252 -14.02 -49.32 -9.45
N GLU A 253 -14.77 -50.38 -9.17
CA GLU A 253 -15.91 -50.47 -8.24
C GLU A 253 -15.55 -50.49 -6.74
N PHE A 254 -14.30 -50.18 -6.38
CA PHE A 254 -13.78 -50.29 -5.00
C PHE A 254 -13.25 -48.98 -4.41
N ALA A 255 -13.51 -47.83 -5.05
CA ALA A 255 -13.10 -46.53 -4.51
C ALA A 255 -14.34 -45.69 -4.16
N GLU A 256 -15.07 -46.09 -3.11
CA GLU A 256 -15.84 -45.11 -2.35
C GLU A 256 -14.85 -44.20 -1.65
N LEU A 257 -14.41 -43.14 -2.34
CA LEU A 257 -13.82 -41.99 -1.66
C LEU A 257 -14.90 -41.47 -0.70
N PRO A 258 -14.59 -41.24 0.59
CA PRO A 258 -15.58 -40.74 1.54
C PRO A 258 -16.28 -39.51 0.95
N THR A 259 -17.60 -39.62 0.78
CA THR A 259 -18.47 -38.51 0.34
C THR A 259 -18.69 -37.48 1.46
N SER A 260 -18.15 -37.73 2.65
CA SER A 260 -18.05 -36.80 3.78
C SER A 260 -17.24 -35.55 3.44
N GLY A 261 -17.53 -34.42 4.11
CA GLY A 261 -16.84 -33.14 3.95
C GLY A 261 -15.32 -33.15 4.18
N ILE A 262 -14.77 -34.28 4.67
CA ILE A 262 -13.34 -34.57 4.87
C ILE A 262 -12.65 -34.70 3.50
N GLY A 263 -12.44 -33.56 2.84
CA GLY A 263 -11.70 -33.46 1.59
C GLY A 263 -12.43 -32.73 0.46
N SER A 264 -13.72 -32.43 0.60
CA SER A 264 -14.46 -31.61 -0.37
C SER A 264 -14.02 -30.15 -0.32
N VAL A 265 -13.50 -29.66 0.80
CA VAL A 265 -13.00 -28.30 0.94
C VAL A 265 -11.46 -28.32 0.94
N GLN A 266 -10.85 -27.55 0.06
CA GLN A 266 -9.40 -27.34 0.07
C GLN A 266 -8.99 -25.87 -0.03
N SER A 267 -7.82 -25.60 0.51
CA SER A 267 -7.17 -24.29 0.46
C SER A 267 -6.29 -24.21 -0.78
N VAL A 268 -6.50 -23.20 -1.60
CA VAL A 268 -5.62 -22.89 -2.73
C VAL A 268 -4.86 -21.62 -2.40
N ARG A 269 -3.55 -21.75 -2.22
CA ARG A 269 -2.67 -20.59 -2.08
C ARG A 269 -2.44 -19.99 -3.45
N ILE A 270 -2.61 -18.69 -3.59
CA ILE A 270 -2.34 -17.95 -4.81
C ILE A 270 -1.22 -16.97 -4.52
N GLN A 271 -0.18 -17.01 -5.34
CA GLN A 271 0.87 -16.01 -5.39
C GLN A 271 0.61 -15.10 -6.59
N ALA A 272 0.65 -13.80 -6.37
CA ALA A 272 0.66 -12.78 -7.42
C ALA A 272 2.03 -12.14 -7.45
N THR A 273 2.64 -12.06 -8.63
CA THR A 273 3.89 -11.33 -8.84
C THR A 273 3.62 -10.15 -9.76
N VAL A 274 4.06 -8.96 -9.35
CA VAL A 274 4.10 -7.76 -10.19
C VAL A 274 5.54 -7.53 -10.59
N ASP A 275 5.79 -7.38 -11.89
CA ASP A 275 7.10 -7.09 -12.45
C ASP A 275 6.92 -6.17 -13.67
N GLY A 276 7.00 -4.85 -13.44
CA GLY A 276 6.74 -3.83 -14.46
C GLY A 276 6.43 -2.46 -13.88
N ARG A 277 6.15 -1.47 -14.74
CA ARG A 277 5.87 -0.10 -14.29
C ARG A 277 4.48 0.03 -13.66
N ALA A 278 4.32 0.96 -12.73
CA ALA A 278 3.05 1.20 -12.06
C ALA A 278 1.93 1.59 -13.05
N SER A 279 2.24 2.37 -14.09
CA SER A 279 1.28 2.72 -15.15
C SER A 279 0.83 1.52 -15.99
N GLU A 280 1.65 0.48 -16.13
CA GLU A 280 1.30 -0.74 -16.86
C GLU A 280 0.26 -1.57 -16.11
N LEU A 281 0.11 -1.41 -14.79
CA LEU A 281 -0.97 -2.07 -14.03
C LEU A 281 -2.37 -1.63 -14.51
N LEU A 282 -2.49 -0.42 -15.06
CA LEU A 282 -3.77 0.11 -15.58
C LEU A 282 -3.95 -0.19 -17.07
N ASN A 283 -2.87 -0.13 -17.84
CA ASN A 283 -2.93 -0.19 -19.30
C ASN A 283 -2.67 -1.59 -19.88
N ASP A 284 -1.92 -2.44 -19.17
CA ASP A 284 -1.47 -3.75 -19.65
C ASP A 284 -1.25 -4.74 -18.49
N PHE A 285 -2.28 -4.90 -17.64
CA PHE A 285 -2.21 -5.68 -16.41
C PHE A 285 -1.69 -7.11 -16.62
N ALA A 286 -2.13 -7.78 -17.70
CA ALA A 286 -1.77 -9.17 -17.97
C ALA A 286 -0.28 -9.37 -18.35
N LYS A 287 0.39 -8.30 -18.79
CA LYS A 287 1.82 -8.34 -19.11
C LYS A 287 2.70 -8.24 -17.87
N VAL A 288 2.27 -7.47 -16.87
CA VAL A 288 3.09 -7.14 -15.69
C VAL A 288 2.68 -7.91 -14.44
N VAL A 289 1.53 -8.59 -14.45
CA VAL A 289 1.04 -9.40 -13.33
C VAL A 289 0.95 -10.86 -13.73
N SER A 290 1.62 -11.73 -12.98
CA SER A 290 1.52 -13.18 -13.10
C SER A 290 0.92 -13.80 -11.83
N PHE A 291 0.14 -14.85 -12.02
CA PHE A 291 -0.42 -15.62 -10.91
C PHE A 291 0.05 -17.07 -10.96
N GLU A 292 0.40 -17.58 -9.80
CA GLU A 292 0.66 -18.99 -9.58
C GLU A 292 -0.18 -19.47 -8.41
N SER A 293 -0.54 -20.76 -8.42
CA SER A 293 -1.28 -21.33 -7.31
C SER A 293 -0.69 -22.64 -6.84
N ARG A 294 -0.95 -22.95 -5.58
CA ARG A 294 -0.59 -24.20 -4.91
C ARG A 294 -1.81 -24.71 -4.15
N PRO A 295 -2.43 -25.81 -4.59
CA PRO A 295 -2.09 -26.61 -5.77
C PRO A 295 -2.25 -25.82 -7.10
N SER A 296 -1.53 -26.24 -8.15
CA SER A 296 -1.50 -25.54 -9.45
C SER A 296 -2.86 -25.51 -10.15
N ARG A 297 -3.23 -24.34 -10.67
CA ARG A 297 -4.48 -24.09 -11.40
C ARG A 297 -4.14 -23.41 -12.71
N SER A 298 -4.98 -23.57 -13.72
CA SER A 298 -4.87 -22.77 -14.94
C SER A 298 -5.15 -21.29 -14.63
N PRO A 299 -4.66 -20.34 -15.43
CA PRO A 299 -4.94 -18.92 -15.20
C PRO A 299 -6.44 -18.61 -15.06
N GLY A 300 -7.28 -19.23 -15.89
CA GLY A 300 -8.74 -19.07 -15.81
C GLY A 300 -9.34 -19.60 -14.50
N GLN A 301 -8.83 -20.73 -13.99
CA GLN A 301 -9.24 -21.27 -12.70
C GLN A 301 -8.80 -20.37 -11.53
N ILE A 302 -7.58 -19.81 -11.58
CA ILE A 302 -7.12 -18.85 -10.57
C ILE A 302 -8.04 -17.63 -10.55
N LEU A 303 -8.36 -17.07 -11.72
CA LEU A 303 -9.26 -15.92 -11.83
C LEU A 303 -10.68 -16.23 -11.31
N ALA A 304 -11.21 -17.43 -11.58
CA ALA A 304 -12.50 -17.86 -11.04
C ALA A 304 -12.48 -17.96 -9.51
N LEU A 305 -11.41 -18.51 -8.93
CA LEU A 305 -11.22 -18.57 -7.49
C LEU A 305 -11.09 -17.18 -6.86
N LEU A 306 -10.33 -16.27 -7.50
CA LEU A 306 -10.19 -14.87 -7.06
C LEU A 306 -11.46 -14.05 -7.26
N GLY A 307 -12.37 -14.47 -8.14
CA GLY A 307 -13.69 -13.88 -8.33
C GLY A 307 -14.68 -14.19 -7.20
N GLY A 308 -14.27 -15.02 -6.23
CA GLY A 308 -15.06 -15.34 -5.04
C GLY A 308 -15.66 -16.75 -5.03
N GLY A 309 -15.38 -17.59 -6.03
CA GLY A 309 -15.81 -19.01 -6.04
C GLY A 309 -17.32 -19.24 -5.91
N ILE A 310 -18.14 -18.17 -6.00
CA ILE A 310 -19.58 -18.24 -5.92
C ILE A 310 -20.08 -18.71 -7.29
N ASP A 311 -20.39 -19.99 -7.36
CA ASP A 311 -20.82 -20.67 -8.58
C ASP A 311 -22.06 -20.00 -9.23
N GLN A 312 -22.23 -20.23 -10.54
CA GLN A 312 -23.36 -19.74 -11.35
C GLN A 312 -24.73 -20.13 -10.79
N SER A 313 -24.80 -21.15 -9.91
CA SER A 313 -26.00 -21.58 -9.19
C SER A 313 -26.63 -20.50 -8.30
N LEU A 314 -25.82 -19.57 -7.75
CA LEU A 314 -26.32 -18.40 -7.00
C LEU A 314 -26.88 -17.29 -7.91
N ARG A 315 -26.39 -17.19 -9.15
CA ARG A 315 -26.87 -16.20 -10.14
C ARG A 315 -28.10 -16.67 -10.93
N GLN A 316 -28.36 -17.97 -10.97
CA GLN A 316 -29.50 -18.57 -11.69
C GLN A 316 -30.76 -18.81 -10.82
N GLY A 317 -30.81 -18.30 -9.59
CA GLY A 317 -32.07 -18.23 -8.83
C GLY A 317 -32.60 -19.57 -8.27
N GLN A 318 -31.75 -20.61 -8.16
CA GLN A 318 -32.16 -21.89 -7.57
C GLN A 318 -32.13 -21.90 -6.03
N ILE A 319 -31.69 -20.82 -5.37
CA ILE A 319 -31.85 -20.65 -3.91
C ILE A 319 -33.27 -20.17 -3.62
N GLN A 320 -34.24 -21.08 -3.72
CA GLN A 320 -35.54 -20.84 -3.10
C GLN A 320 -35.40 -21.04 -1.60
N GLN A 321 -35.43 -19.90 -0.89
CA GLN A 321 -35.53 -19.76 0.57
C GLN A 321 -34.21 -19.77 1.36
N ALA A 322 -33.38 -18.75 1.14
CA ALA A 322 -32.57 -18.16 2.21
C ALA A 322 -32.23 -16.72 1.82
N GLY A 323 -33.14 -15.79 2.12
CA GLY A 323 -32.91 -14.35 2.03
C GLY A 323 -31.93 -13.88 3.10
N VAL A 324 -30.67 -14.31 3.00
CA VAL A 324 -29.58 -13.79 3.82
C VAL A 324 -28.75 -12.92 2.90
N ASN A 325 -28.91 -11.59 3.05
CA ASN A 325 -27.98 -10.64 2.45
C ASN A 325 -26.57 -11.00 2.95
N ILE A 326 -25.73 -11.56 2.08
CA ILE A 326 -24.33 -11.87 2.38
C ILE A 326 -23.60 -10.52 2.48
N VAL A 327 -23.72 -9.88 3.65
CA VAL A 327 -23.11 -8.59 4.04
C VAL A 327 -21.81 -8.83 4.83
N SER A 328 -21.28 -10.05 4.83
CA SER A 328 -20.17 -10.45 5.72
C SER A 328 -18.77 -10.31 5.12
N SER A 329 -18.57 -10.31 3.80
CA SER A 329 -17.22 -10.38 3.20
C SER A 329 -16.32 -9.18 3.52
N ALA A 330 -16.86 -7.96 3.50
CA ALA A 330 -16.09 -6.74 3.79
C ALA A 330 -15.68 -6.63 5.27
N ALA A 331 -16.56 -7.02 6.20
CA ALA A 331 -16.27 -7.02 7.64
C ALA A 331 -15.28 -8.13 8.02
N LEU A 332 -15.42 -9.33 7.43
CA LEU A 332 -14.53 -10.47 7.67
C LEU A 332 -13.09 -10.19 7.22
N ASN A 333 -12.92 -9.59 6.04
CA ASN A 333 -11.60 -9.24 5.51
C ASN A 333 -10.83 -8.26 6.43
N SER A 334 -11.55 -7.41 7.16
CA SER A 334 -10.96 -6.44 8.08
C SER A 334 -10.40 -7.10 9.35
N ILE A 335 -11.16 -8.01 9.97
CA ILE A 335 -10.71 -8.77 11.16
C ILE A 335 -9.58 -9.73 10.78
N GLN A 336 -9.74 -10.44 9.66
CA GLN A 336 -8.72 -11.34 9.13
C GLN A 336 -7.40 -10.61 8.86
N GLY A 337 -7.47 -9.41 8.28
CA GLY A 337 -6.31 -8.56 8.06
C GLY A 337 -5.54 -8.25 9.35
N ALA A 338 -6.24 -7.79 10.39
CA ALA A 338 -5.63 -7.46 11.67
C ALA A 338 -4.94 -8.66 12.34
N ILE A 339 -5.55 -9.86 12.26
CA ILE A 339 -4.96 -11.09 12.80
C ILE A 339 -3.71 -11.48 12.00
N ASN A 340 -3.77 -11.46 10.67
CA ASN A 340 -2.64 -11.79 9.81
C ASN A 340 -1.46 -10.83 9.99
N ASP A 341 -1.73 -9.55 10.24
CA ASP A 341 -0.70 -8.56 10.55
C ASP A 341 0.02 -8.86 11.89
N ALA A 342 -0.58 -9.62 12.80
CA ALA A 342 0.07 -10.08 14.03
C ALA A 342 0.81 -11.43 13.86
N LEU A 343 0.31 -12.31 13.00
CA LEU A 343 0.80 -13.69 12.80
C LEU A 343 2.13 -13.81 12.02
N GLY A 344 2.59 -12.71 11.42
CA GLY A 344 3.82 -12.70 10.64
C GLY A 344 3.66 -13.38 9.27
N ASN A 345 4.76 -13.85 8.69
CA ASN A 345 4.78 -14.24 7.27
C ASN A 345 4.55 -15.73 7.03
N ARG A 346 4.48 -16.54 8.08
CA ARG A 346 4.32 -18.00 7.98
C ARG A 346 2.96 -18.49 8.45
N ALA A 347 2.34 -17.80 9.42
CA ALA A 347 0.99 -18.11 9.86
C ALA A 347 -0.03 -17.29 9.07
N SER A 348 -1.20 -17.88 8.82
CA SER A 348 -2.33 -17.18 8.22
C SER A 348 -3.62 -17.66 8.84
N PHE A 349 -4.48 -16.73 9.23
CA PHE A 349 -5.86 -16.97 9.57
C PHE A 349 -6.75 -16.57 8.39
N ARG A 350 -7.82 -17.33 8.17
CA ARG A 350 -8.91 -16.95 7.27
C ARG A 350 -10.25 -17.40 7.78
N ALA A 351 -11.28 -16.66 7.41
CA ALA A 351 -12.66 -16.99 7.66
C ALA A 351 -13.45 -16.83 6.35
N PHE A 352 -14.22 -17.84 5.96
CA PHE A 352 -14.78 -17.90 4.62
C PHE A 352 -16.16 -18.55 4.62
N PRO A 353 -17.10 -18.08 3.78
CA PRO A 353 -18.29 -18.84 3.46
C PRO A 353 -17.92 -20.06 2.61
N VAL A 354 -18.67 -21.14 2.75
CA VAL A 354 -18.53 -22.34 1.92
C VAL A 354 -19.90 -22.97 1.68
N LEU A 355 -20.14 -23.45 0.46
CA LEU A 355 -21.33 -24.22 0.13
C LEU A 355 -20.98 -25.70 0.24
N LEU A 356 -21.64 -26.41 1.14
CA LEU A 356 -21.44 -27.83 1.35
C LEU A 356 -22.59 -28.62 0.72
N PRO A 357 -22.31 -29.70 -0.02
CA PRO A 357 -23.35 -30.58 -0.55
C PRO A 357 -24.14 -31.22 0.60
N ASN A 358 -25.46 -31.28 0.48
CA ASN A 358 -26.31 -31.93 1.49
C ASN A 358 -26.27 -33.45 1.29
N GLN A 359 -25.86 -34.19 2.33
CA GLN A 359 -25.74 -35.65 2.28
C GLN A 359 -27.09 -36.37 2.05
N ASN A 360 -28.22 -35.74 2.37
CA ASN A 360 -29.55 -36.34 2.19
C ASN A 360 -30.20 -35.99 0.83
N ASN A 361 -29.69 -35.00 0.11
CA ASN A 361 -30.20 -34.61 -1.20
C ASN A 361 -29.11 -33.85 -1.96
N SER A 362 -28.45 -34.52 -2.91
CA SER A 362 -27.31 -33.97 -3.67
C SER A 362 -27.62 -32.70 -4.45
N ASP A 363 -28.91 -32.41 -4.69
CA ASP A 363 -29.37 -31.23 -5.43
C ASP A 363 -29.42 -29.96 -4.56
N ASN A 364 -29.31 -30.08 -3.24
CA ASN A 364 -29.31 -28.95 -2.31
C ASN A 364 -27.94 -28.76 -1.66
N SER A 365 -27.46 -27.51 -1.64
CA SER A 365 -26.26 -27.11 -0.90
C SER A 365 -26.63 -26.28 0.33
N VAL A 366 -25.88 -26.45 1.42
CA VAL A 366 -26.03 -25.66 2.65
C VAL A 366 -24.93 -24.62 2.71
N LEU A 367 -25.30 -23.36 2.92
CA LEU A 367 -24.34 -22.29 3.20
C LEU A 367 -23.82 -22.44 4.63
N ALA A 368 -22.52 -22.67 4.74
CA ALA A 368 -21.79 -22.82 5.98
C ALA A 368 -20.68 -21.76 6.09
N PHE A 369 -20.13 -21.62 7.29
CA PHE A 369 -19.04 -20.71 7.58
C PHE A 369 -17.85 -21.49 8.13
N GLY A 370 -16.69 -21.35 7.50
CA GLY A 370 -15.45 -22.01 7.87
C GLY A 370 -14.40 -21.04 8.39
N THR A 371 -13.51 -21.55 9.23
CA THR A 371 -12.26 -20.88 9.61
C THR A 371 -11.08 -21.80 9.37
N GLU A 372 -9.94 -21.22 9.03
CA GLU A 372 -8.69 -21.97 8.92
C GLU A 372 -7.53 -21.17 9.49
N LEU A 373 -6.70 -21.86 10.26
CA LEU A 373 -5.39 -21.40 10.70
C LEU A 373 -4.32 -22.25 10.00
N GLY A 374 -3.54 -21.64 9.12
CA GLY A 374 -2.45 -22.28 8.40
C GLY A 374 -1.07 -21.82 8.89
N TYR A 375 -0.07 -22.68 8.74
CA TYR A 375 1.33 -22.38 9.00
C TYR A 375 2.27 -23.00 7.96
N ASP A 376 3.11 -22.16 7.36
CA ASP A 376 4.18 -22.56 6.44
C ASP A 376 5.45 -22.95 7.21
N ILE A 377 5.64 -24.26 7.39
CA ILE A 377 6.84 -24.82 8.01
C ILE A 377 8.02 -24.64 7.04
N THR A 378 7.82 -24.94 5.76
CA THR A 378 8.75 -24.61 4.68
C THR A 378 7.97 -24.14 3.45
N ASP A 379 8.69 -23.73 2.41
CA ASP A 379 8.08 -23.35 1.13
C ASP A 379 7.37 -24.52 0.43
N ARG A 380 7.63 -25.76 0.86
CA ARG A 380 7.05 -26.99 0.32
C ARG A 380 6.22 -27.76 1.35
N PHE A 381 6.19 -27.34 2.61
CA PHE A 381 5.50 -28.04 3.68
C PHE A 381 4.67 -27.09 4.53
N SER A 382 3.37 -27.31 4.55
CA SER A 382 2.43 -26.51 5.33
C SER A 382 1.47 -27.37 6.11
N VAL A 383 1.05 -26.86 7.25
CA VAL A 383 0.01 -27.47 8.09
C VAL A 383 -1.15 -26.49 8.26
N SER A 384 -2.37 -27.00 8.41
CA SER A 384 -3.51 -26.16 8.76
C SER A 384 -4.54 -26.87 9.62
N ILE A 385 -5.28 -26.07 10.38
CA ILE A 385 -6.44 -26.50 11.17
C ILE A 385 -7.66 -25.80 10.58
N LEU A 386 -8.64 -26.57 10.10
CA LEU A 386 -9.86 -26.07 9.50
C LEU A 386 -11.07 -26.53 10.33
N GLN A 387 -11.98 -25.59 10.60
CA GLN A 387 -13.23 -25.86 11.31
C GLN A 387 -14.40 -25.21 10.58
N ILE A 388 -15.45 -25.98 10.31
CA ILE A 388 -16.77 -25.45 9.93
C ILE A 388 -17.53 -25.11 11.23
N LEU A 389 -18.03 -23.88 11.30
CA LEU A 389 -18.65 -23.28 12.48
C LEU A 389 -20.18 -23.21 12.39
N THR A 390 -20.75 -23.29 11.18
CA THR A 390 -22.20 -23.15 10.97
C THR A 390 -22.70 -24.06 9.85
N GLY A 391 -24.02 -24.22 9.74
CA GLY A 391 -24.69 -24.93 8.64
C GLY A 391 -24.81 -26.43 8.85
N VAL A 392 -23.70 -27.09 9.17
CA VAL A 392 -23.61 -28.54 9.47
C VAL A 392 -22.55 -28.80 10.53
N GLU A 393 -22.72 -29.87 11.30
CA GLU A 393 -21.73 -30.32 12.27
C GLU A 393 -20.67 -31.17 11.57
N GLU A 394 -19.50 -30.58 11.32
CA GLU A 394 -18.35 -31.24 10.67
C GLU A 394 -17.17 -31.32 11.66
N PRO A 395 -16.40 -32.42 11.66
CA PRO A 395 -15.24 -32.55 12.54
C PRO A 395 -14.13 -31.55 12.18
N THR A 396 -13.29 -31.20 13.16
CA THR A 396 -12.09 -30.39 12.93
C THR A 396 -11.15 -31.15 12.00
N LEU A 397 -10.61 -30.47 10.98
CA LEU A 397 -9.65 -31.04 10.05
C LEU A 397 -8.23 -30.54 10.33
N PHE A 398 -7.29 -31.47 10.45
CA PHE A 398 -5.86 -31.22 10.52
C PHE A 398 -5.23 -31.61 9.19
N ASN A 399 -4.82 -30.63 8.40
CA ASN A 399 -4.27 -30.83 7.07
C ASN A 399 -2.75 -30.71 7.10
N PHE A 400 -2.08 -31.58 6.36
CA PHE A 400 -0.66 -31.54 6.07
C PHE A 400 -0.48 -31.62 4.57
N ASN A 401 0.32 -30.72 4.02
CA ASN A 401 0.53 -30.61 2.58
C ASN A 401 2.03 -30.54 2.30
N TYR A 402 2.52 -31.47 1.49
CA TYR A 402 3.93 -31.54 1.08
C TYR A 402 4.06 -31.55 -0.45
N GLU A 403 4.84 -30.61 -0.97
CA GLU A 403 5.18 -30.53 -2.38
C GLU A 403 6.49 -31.29 -2.64
N ILE A 404 6.36 -32.47 -3.24
CA ILE A 404 7.50 -33.31 -3.57
C ILE A 404 8.30 -32.65 -4.70
N ASN A 405 7.60 -32.17 -5.72
CA ASN A 405 8.11 -31.34 -6.82
C ASN A 405 6.95 -30.55 -7.46
N ASP A 406 7.22 -29.86 -8.57
CA ASP A 406 6.23 -29.01 -9.24
C ASP A 406 5.04 -29.77 -9.85
N GLN A 407 5.11 -31.10 -9.91
CA GLN A 407 4.09 -31.98 -10.49
C GLN A 407 3.44 -32.92 -9.47
N ILE A 408 4.11 -33.22 -8.35
CA ILE A 408 3.69 -34.23 -7.38
C ILE A 408 3.53 -33.59 -6.00
N ARG A 409 2.36 -33.82 -5.40
CA ARG A 409 2.00 -33.36 -4.06
C ARG A 409 1.47 -34.52 -3.22
N ALA A 410 1.84 -34.56 -1.96
CA ALA A 410 1.21 -35.41 -0.96
C ALA A 410 0.37 -34.55 -0.02
N ARG A 411 -0.89 -34.93 0.19
CA ARG A 411 -1.80 -34.32 1.16
C ARG A 411 -2.28 -35.38 2.12
N THR A 412 -2.26 -35.08 3.41
CA THR A 412 -2.91 -35.91 4.43
C THR A 412 -3.81 -35.04 5.29
N SER A 413 -5.02 -35.50 5.53
CA SER A 413 -6.03 -34.82 6.36
C SER A 413 -6.51 -35.79 7.44
N PHE A 414 -6.53 -35.34 8.69
CA PHE A 414 -7.05 -36.09 9.83
C PHE A 414 -8.24 -35.34 10.41
N SER A 415 -9.32 -36.04 10.75
CA SER A 415 -10.49 -35.46 11.40
C SER A 415 -10.43 -35.69 12.92
N SER A 416 -11.03 -34.78 13.70
CA SER A 416 -11.21 -34.97 15.15
C SER A 416 -12.11 -36.16 15.49
N ALA A 417 -12.84 -36.70 14.53
CA ALA A 417 -13.65 -37.92 14.66
C ALA A 417 -12.84 -39.21 14.45
N GLY A 418 -11.53 -39.10 14.15
CA GLY A 418 -10.63 -40.24 14.00
C GLY A 418 -10.49 -40.76 12.56
N GLU A 419 -11.05 -40.06 11.58
CA GLU A 419 -10.91 -40.41 10.17
C GLU A 419 -9.63 -39.80 9.58
N ALA A 420 -9.01 -40.49 8.62
CA ALA A 420 -7.80 -40.01 7.95
C ALA A 420 -7.86 -40.31 6.45
N VAL A 421 -7.49 -39.31 5.65
CA VAL A 421 -7.41 -39.43 4.19
C VAL A 421 -6.02 -38.97 3.75
N GLY A 422 -5.36 -39.81 2.96
CA GLY A 422 -4.10 -39.48 2.27
C GLY A 422 -4.31 -39.47 0.76
N VAL A 423 -3.84 -38.43 0.09
CA VAL A 423 -3.91 -38.30 -1.37
C VAL A 423 -2.53 -37.96 -1.90
N ILE A 424 -2.07 -38.71 -2.90
CA ILE A 424 -0.95 -38.31 -3.75
C ILE A 424 -1.54 -37.82 -5.06
N GLU A 425 -1.29 -36.56 -5.35
CA GLU A 425 -1.76 -35.90 -6.57
C GLU A 425 -0.59 -35.73 -7.53
N TYR A 426 -0.79 -36.16 -8.78
CA TYR A 426 0.12 -35.87 -9.88
C TYR A 426 -0.61 -35.03 -10.93
N ARG A 427 0.04 -33.98 -11.45
CA ARG A 427 -0.53 -33.11 -12.48
C ARG A 427 0.40 -32.97 -13.68
N ILE A 428 -0.11 -33.33 -14.85
CA ILE A 428 0.52 -33.10 -16.15
C ILE A 428 -0.01 -31.77 -16.70
N ARG A 429 0.88 -30.87 -17.14
CA ARG A 429 0.52 -29.68 -17.91
C ARG A 429 0.56 -30.04 -19.39
N PHE A 430 -0.53 -29.81 -20.12
CA PHE A 430 -0.55 -29.84 -21.58
C PHE A 430 -0.66 -28.41 -22.11
#